data_AF-A0A940AW32-F1
#
_entry.id   AF-A0A940AW32-F1
#
_cell.length_a   1.000
_cell.length_b   1.000
_cell.length_c   1.000
_cell.angle_alpha   90.00
_cell.angle_beta   90.00
_cell.angle_gamma   90.00
#
_symmetry.space_group_name_H-M   'P 1'
#
loop_
_entity.id
_entity.type
_entity.pdbx_description
1 polymer ?
#
loop_
_entity_poly.entity_id
_entity_poly.type
_entity_poly.pdbx_seq_one_letter_code
_entity_poly.pdbx_strand_id
1 'polypeptide(L)'
;MKKVFLLLFACICATVFFALAFANNVVAIFNWWSSFVAAGGDSSAFAAKASGFLPWLDWAVVDYSAVTTFIPTLGFLCMTLSLFRMVRGRRARAGDFPFFRGSDQLNVALGLLGTLWGIIVIGYFKLDTVTMADLMQCLHTALFSTLAAVVWVFLIDRPLVRPYFTRLLEETGLAETDDGDLAAAVDRLVVRLGAASDAFEKRQQEFEAEFRKRLDDYAAEASRRAAADAAEFEKRRGEYAAHFEKRLSDYEQSFETRQKEYVEFFKRELEALERRAKAADEARVETEARLARIAAALRG
;
A
#
# COMPACT_ATOMS: atom_id res chain seq x y z
N MET A 1 -12.08 -41.53 -36.25
CA MET A 1 -11.23 -42.31 -35.31
C MET A 1 -9.72 -42.09 -35.49
N LYS A 2 -9.08 -42.35 -36.65
CA LYS A 2 -7.61 -42.14 -36.81
C LYS A 2 -7.10 -40.75 -36.38
N LYS A 3 -7.84 -39.68 -36.73
CA LYS A 3 -7.55 -38.29 -36.30
C LYS A 3 -7.58 -38.11 -34.79
N VAL A 4 -8.56 -38.71 -34.09
CA VAL A 4 -8.71 -38.63 -32.62
C VAL A 4 -7.54 -39.32 -31.92
N PHE A 5 -7.09 -40.47 -32.42
CA PHE A 5 -5.91 -41.17 -31.88
C PHE A 5 -4.62 -40.36 -32.05
N LEU A 6 -4.42 -39.74 -33.22
CA LEU A 6 -3.25 -38.91 -33.48
C LEU A 6 -3.25 -37.65 -32.59
N LEU A 7 -4.41 -37.02 -32.41
CA LEU A 7 -4.58 -35.88 -31.51
C LEU A 7 -4.36 -36.28 -30.05
N LEU A 8 -4.89 -37.44 -29.62
CA LEU A 8 -4.67 -37.99 -28.28
C LEU A 8 -3.18 -38.20 -28.02
N PHE A 9 -2.46 -38.82 -28.96
CA PHE A 9 -1.02 -39.02 -28.84
C PHE A 9 -0.27 -37.68 -28.71
N ALA A 10 -0.60 -36.70 -29.55
CA ALA A 10 -0.01 -35.36 -29.48
C ALA A 10 -0.29 -34.68 -28.12
N CYS A 11 -1.52 -34.76 -27.61
CA CYS A 11 -1.88 -34.21 -26.31
C CYS A 11 -1.16 -34.93 -25.15
N ILE A 12 -0.95 -36.25 -25.23
CA ILE A 12 -0.17 -37.00 -24.23
C ILE A 12 1.28 -36.51 -24.22
N CYS A 13 1.92 -36.43 -25.39
CA CYS A 13 3.29 -35.92 -25.51
C CYS A 13 3.43 -34.49 -24.96
N ALA A 14 2.49 -33.61 -25.31
CA ALA A 14 2.44 -32.25 -24.78
C ALA A 14 2.23 -32.22 -23.26
N THR A 15 1.31 -33.05 -22.73
CA THR A 15 1.06 -33.14 -21.28
C THR A 15 2.33 -33.56 -20.54
N VAL A 16 3.05 -34.58 -21.02
CA VAL A 16 4.31 -35.03 -20.41
C VAL A 16 5.37 -33.93 -20.46
N PHE A 17 5.52 -33.27 -21.62
CA PHE A 17 6.47 -32.18 -21.78
C PHE A 17 6.21 -31.01 -20.82
N PHE A 18 4.96 -30.54 -20.76
CA PHE A 18 4.59 -29.43 -19.86
C PHE A 18 4.62 -29.85 -18.39
N ALA A 19 4.28 -31.10 -18.06
CA ALA A 19 4.41 -31.62 -16.70
C ALA A 19 5.88 -31.65 -16.25
N LEU A 20 6.81 -32.03 -17.14
CA LEU A 20 8.24 -31.95 -16.86
C LEU A 20 8.71 -30.50 -16.69
N ALA A 21 8.24 -29.58 -17.54
CA ALA A 21 8.55 -28.16 -17.41
C ALA A 21 8.01 -27.58 -16.09
N PHE A 22 6.79 -27.96 -15.70
CA PHE A 22 6.18 -27.57 -14.42
C PHE A 22 6.96 -28.12 -13.23
N ALA A 23 7.30 -29.41 -13.24
CA ALA A 23 8.12 -30.00 -12.19
C ALA A 23 9.48 -29.29 -12.09
N ASN A 24 10.12 -28.99 -13.23
CA ASN A 24 11.39 -28.26 -13.26
C ASN A 24 11.26 -26.88 -12.64
N ASN A 25 10.19 -26.15 -12.96
CA ASN A 25 9.87 -24.84 -12.43
C ASN A 25 9.61 -24.87 -10.91
N VAL A 26 8.87 -25.87 -10.41
CA VAL A 26 8.66 -26.05 -8.96
C VAL A 26 9.97 -26.28 -8.23
N VAL A 27 10.87 -27.11 -8.76
CA VAL A 27 12.19 -27.35 -8.15
C VAL A 27 13.05 -26.08 -8.20
N ALA A 28 13.04 -25.34 -9.31
CA ALA A 28 13.74 -24.07 -9.42
C ALA A 28 13.25 -23.05 -8.37
N ILE A 29 11.93 -22.92 -8.20
CA ILE A 29 11.32 -22.05 -7.18
C ILE A 29 11.72 -22.48 -5.77
N PHE A 30 11.75 -23.78 -5.49
CA PHE A 30 12.14 -24.29 -4.18
C PHE A 30 13.62 -24.02 -3.88
N ASN A 31 14.50 -24.24 -4.86
CA ASN A 31 15.93 -23.93 -4.76
C ASN A 31 16.18 -22.44 -4.59
N TRP A 32 15.38 -21.61 -5.26
CA TRP A 32 15.44 -20.16 -5.09
C TRP A 32 15.00 -19.76 -3.67
N TRP A 33 13.86 -20.28 -3.20
CA TRP A 33 13.33 -19.97 -1.87
C TRP A 33 14.26 -20.42 -0.75
N SER A 34 14.87 -21.60 -0.87
CA SER A 34 15.84 -22.08 0.12
C SER A 34 17.07 -21.17 0.20
N SER A 35 17.56 -20.71 -0.95
CA SER A 35 18.68 -19.76 -1.04
C SER A 35 18.30 -18.38 -0.48
N PHE A 36 17.08 -17.91 -0.76
CA PHE A 36 16.53 -16.65 -0.25
C PHE A 36 16.39 -16.65 1.29
N VAL A 37 15.86 -17.75 1.85
CA VAL A 37 15.73 -17.92 3.31
C VAL A 37 17.11 -18.02 3.97
N ALA A 38 18.05 -18.73 3.37
CA ALA A 38 19.43 -18.82 3.87
C ALA A 38 20.14 -17.45 3.88
N ALA A 39 19.82 -16.58 2.91
CA ALA A 39 20.29 -15.20 2.85
C ALA A 39 19.56 -14.24 3.82
N GLY A 40 18.52 -14.71 4.53
CA GLY A 40 17.76 -13.88 5.46
C GLY A 40 17.07 -12.68 4.81
N GLY A 41 16.66 -12.82 3.54
CA GLY A 41 15.98 -11.77 2.76
C GLY A 41 16.90 -10.71 2.14
N ASP A 42 18.22 -10.92 2.16
CA ASP A 42 19.20 -10.06 1.49
C ASP A 42 19.33 -10.44 0.00
N SER A 43 18.86 -9.57 -0.90
CA SER A 43 18.91 -9.78 -2.36
C SER A 43 20.31 -9.81 -2.94
N SER A 44 21.31 -9.26 -2.24
CA SER A 44 22.70 -9.26 -2.71
C SER A 44 23.43 -10.58 -2.44
N ALA A 45 22.87 -11.44 -1.58
CA ALA A 45 23.52 -12.64 -1.07
C ALA A 45 23.07 -13.94 -1.77
N PHE A 46 22.14 -13.90 -2.72
CA PHE A 46 21.71 -15.08 -3.49
C PHE A 46 21.56 -14.79 -4.99
N ALA A 47 21.65 -15.84 -5.82
CA ALA A 47 21.57 -15.69 -7.27
C ALA A 47 20.13 -15.39 -7.74
N ALA A 48 19.98 -14.44 -8.66
CA ALA A 48 18.69 -14.02 -9.22
C ALA A 48 17.91 -15.13 -9.97
N LYS A 49 18.58 -16.22 -10.37
CA LYS A 49 17.97 -17.36 -11.07
C LYS A 49 18.49 -18.67 -10.50
N ALA A 50 17.59 -19.50 -10.01
CA ALA A 50 17.89 -20.88 -9.60
C ALA A 50 17.52 -21.84 -10.73
N SER A 51 18.38 -22.83 -10.98
CA SER A 51 18.11 -23.89 -11.95
C SER A 51 17.18 -24.95 -11.33
N GLY A 52 16.37 -25.56 -12.18
CA GLY A 52 15.65 -26.78 -11.80
C GLY A 52 16.56 -28.02 -11.86
N PHE A 53 15.95 -29.20 -11.94
CA PHE A 53 16.68 -30.46 -12.08
C PHE A 53 17.03 -30.79 -13.55
N LEU A 54 16.45 -30.08 -14.53
CA LEU A 54 16.72 -30.20 -15.95
C LEU A 54 17.12 -28.83 -16.52
N PRO A 55 18.43 -28.55 -16.65
CA PRO A 55 18.91 -27.23 -17.09
C PRO A 55 18.40 -26.77 -18.46
N TRP A 56 18.14 -27.72 -19.37
CA TRP A 56 17.61 -27.41 -20.70
C TRP A 56 16.13 -26.97 -20.69
N LEU A 57 15.42 -27.10 -19.56
CA LEU A 57 14.07 -26.58 -19.33
C LEU A 57 14.07 -25.27 -18.54
N ASP A 58 15.23 -24.72 -18.17
CA ASP A 58 15.33 -23.48 -17.38
C ASP A 58 14.91 -22.22 -18.17
N TRP A 59 14.68 -22.35 -19.48
CA TRP A 59 14.05 -21.30 -20.28
C TRP A 59 12.53 -21.21 -20.02
N ALA A 60 11.89 -22.29 -19.57
CA ALA A 60 10.47 -22.33 -19.21
C ALA A 60 10.22 -21.93 -17.75
N VAL A 61 11.29 -21.80 -16.96
CA VAL A 61 11.26 -21.25 -15.60
C VAL A 61 11.08 -19.74 -15.72
N VAL A 62 9.86 -19.29 -15.51
CA VAL A 62 9.51 -17.87 -15.51
C VAL A 62 9.24 -17.44 -14.08
N ASP A 63 10.16 -16.62 -13.58
CA ASP A 63 10.12 -15.96 -12.27
C ASP A 63 9.83 -16.90 -11.08
N TYR A 64 9.15 -16.38 -10.03
CA TYR A 64 8.85 -17.10 -8.78
C TYR A 64 7.52 -17.87 -8.80
N SER A 65 6.91 -18.06 -9.97
CA SER A 65 5.55 -18.60 -10.10
C SER A 65 5.50 -19.79 -11.03
N ALA A 66 4.89 -20.88 -10.55
CA ALA A 66 4.70 -22.09 -11.34
C ALA A 66 3.48 -22.03 -12.28
N VAL A 67 2.69 -20.94 -12.21
CA VAL A 67 1.40 -20.78 -12.92
C VAL A 67 1.57 -20.86 -14.44
N THR A 68 2.65 -20.29 -14.96
CA THR A 68 2.98 -20.23 -16.39
C THR A 68 3.15 -21.60 -17.03
N THR A 69 3.73 -22.54 -16.28
CA THR A 69 3.91 -23.94 -16.67
C THR A 69 2.72 -24.81 -16.24
N PHE A 70 2.02 -24.45 -15.18
CA PHE A 70 0.90 -25.21 -14.65
C PHE A 70 -0.34 -25.12 -15.53
N ILE A 71 -0.70 -23.92 -16.02
CA ILE A 71 -1.89 -23.71 -16.86
C ILE A 71 -1.83 -24.57 -18.13
N PRO A 72 -0.74 -24.57 -18.92
CA PRO A 72 -0.61 -25.47 -20.06
C PRO A 72 -0.66 -26.95 -19.66
N THR A 73 0.00 -27.34 -18.56
CA THR A 73 0.00 -28.73 -18.08
C THR A 73 -1.42 -29.21 -17.80
N LEU A 74 -2.19 -28.43 -17.02
CA LEU A 74 -3.58 -28.72 -16.71
C LEU A 74 -4.43 -28.75 -17.98
N GLY A 75 -4.20 -27.79 -18.88
CA GLY A 75 -4.84 -27.68 -20.17
C GLY A 75 -4.73 -28.95 -21.01
N PHE A 76 -3.50 -29.40 -21.27
CA PHE A 76 -3.21 -30.61 -22.04
C PHE A 76 -3.65 -31.89 -21.32
N LEU A 77 -3.58 -31.93 -19.99
CA LEU A 77 -4.10 -33.04 -19.21
C LEU A 77 -5.62 -33.18 -19.39
N CYS A 78 -6.38 -32.10 -19.29
CA CYS A 78 -7.82 -32.10 -19.52
C CYS A 78 -8.16 -32.53 -20.95
N MET A 79 -7.47 -31.99 -21.95
CA MET A 79 -7.65 -32.40 -23.35
C MET A 79 -7.36 -33.90 -23.54
N THR A 80 -6.28 -34.42 -22.94
CA THR A 80 -5.90 -35.83 -23.00
C THR A 80 -6.98 -36.72 -22.39
N LEU A 81 -7.47 -36.38 -21.19
CA LEU A 81 -8.52 -37.14 -20.50
C LEU A 81 -9.82 -37.12 -21.31
N SER A 82 -10.17 -35.98 -21.90
CA SER A 82 -11.37 -35.80 -22.72
C SER A 82 -11.32 -36.60 -24.02
N LEU A 83 -10.18 -36.59 -24.71
CA LEU A 83 -9.97 -37.44 -25.90
C LEU A 83 -9.93 -38.92 -25.57
N PHE A 84 -9.35 -39.29 -24.43
CA PHE A 84 -9.36 -40.67 -23.96
C PHE A 84 -10.79 -41.16 -23.67
N ARG A 85 -11.65 -40.30 -23.12
CA ARG A 85 -13.08 -40.58 -22.96
C ARG A 85 -13.79 -40.76 -24.30
N MET A 86 -13.47 -39.93 -25.30
CA MET A 86 -13.99 -40.09 -26.67
C MET A 86 -13.55 -41.40 -27.33
N VAL A 87 -12.27 -41.78 -27.21
CA VAL A 87 -11.76 -43.06 -27.73
C VAL A 87 -12.48 -44.25 -27.10
N ARG A 88 -12.89 -44.13 -25.83
CA ARG A 88 -13.72 -45.12 -25.12
C ARG A 88 -15.22 -45.03 -25.44
N GLY A 89 -15.64 -44.18 -26.37
CA GLY A 89 -17.04 -44.03 -26.80
C GLY A 89 -17.95 -43.42 -25.73
N ARG A 90 -17.40 -42.70 -24.74
CA ARG A 90 -18.22 -42.03 -23.73
C ARG A 90 -18.78 -40.73 -24.28
N ARG A 91 -20.08 -40.52 -24.09
CA ARG A 91 -20.74 -39.26 -24.41
C ARG A 91 -20.27 -38.14 -23.47
N ALA A 92 -20.30 -36.91 -23.97
CA ALA A 92 -19.93 -35.72 -23.22
C ALA A 92 -20.81 -34.52 -23.64
N ARG A 93 -21.00 -33.57 -22.72
CA ARG A 93 -21.72 -32.33 -22.99
C ARG A 93 -20.86 -31.38 -23.82
N ALA A 94 -21.43 -30.88 -24.92
CA ALA A 94 -20.74 -29.98 -25.84
C ALA A 94 -20.24 -28.68 -25.18
N GLY A 95 -21.00 -28.14 -24.20
CA GLY A 95 -20.67 -26.88 -23.53
C GLY A 95 -19.48 -26.94 -22.55
N ASP A 96 -19.18 -28.12 -22.02
CA ASP A 96 -18.08 -28.31 -21.08
C ASP A 96 -16.81 -28.86 -21.76
N PHE A 97 -16.95 -29.52 -22.91
CA PHE A 97 -15.85 -30.18 -23.61
C PHE A 97 -14.84 -29.20 -24.24
N PRO A 98 -13.51 -29.46 -24.19
CA PRO A 98 -12.81 -30.60 -23.59
C PRO A 98 -12.44 -30.42 -22.11
N PHE A 99 -12.98 -29.39 -21.46
CA PHE A 99 -12.68 -29.05 -20.07
C PHE A 99 -13.84 -29.45 -19.15
N PHE A 100 -13.92 -28.81 -17.98
CA PHE A 100 -15.03 -28.93 -17.05
C PHE A 100 -15.64 -27.55 -16.82
N ARG A 101 -16.87 -27.54 -16.31
CA ARG A 101 -17.58 -26.31 -15.95
C ARG A 101 -16.78 -25.52 -14.92
N GLY A 102 -16.46 -24.26 -15.21
CA GLY A 102 -15.66 -23.41 -14.33
C GLY A 102 -14.14 -23.49 -14.56
N SER A 103 -13.67 -24.22 -15.58
CA SER A 103 -12.26 -24.20 -16.02
C SER A 103 -11.72 -22.79 -16.30
N ASP A 104 -12.52 -21.93 -16.93
CA ASP A 104 -12.18 -20.52 -17.15
C ASP A 104 -11.92 -19.80 -15.82
N GLN A 105 -12.81 -19.98 -14.84
CA GLN A 105 -12.71 -19.36 -13.51
C GLN A 105 -11.49 -19.88 -12.75
N LEU A 106 -11.19 -21.18 -12.85
CA LEU A 106 -9.99 -21.76 -12.25
C LEU A 106 -8.72 -21.17 -12.86
N ASN A 107 -8.63 -21.08 -14.19
CA ASN A 107 -7.44 -20.52 -14.86
C ASN A 107 -7.25 -19.05 -14.50
N VAL A 108 -8.32 -18.26 -14.45
CA VAL A 108 -8.26 -16.86 -13.98
C VAL A 108 -7.85 -16.79 -12.51
N ALA A 109 -8.40 -17.64 -11.65
CA ALA A 109 -8.03 -17.71 -10.23
C ALA A 109 -6.55 -18.10 -10.03
N LEU A 110 -6.03 -19.02 -10.83
CA LEU A 110 -4.61 -19.39 -10.84
C LEU A 110 -3.73 -18.22 -11.28
N GLY A 111 -4.16 -17.45 -12.28
CA GLY A 111 -3.52 -16.20 -12.68
C GLY A 111 -3.44 -15.21 -11.52
N LEU A 112 -4.58 -14.96 -10.85
CA LEU A 112 -4.65 -14.07 -9.67
C LEU A 112 -3.81 -14.56 -8.49
N LEU A 113 -3.74 -15.88 -8.27
CA LEU A 113 -2.90 -16.48 -7.25
C LEU A 113 -1.42 -16.19 -7.53
N GLY A 114 -1.00 -16.27 -8.79
CA GLY A 114 0.35 -15.88 -9.20
C GLY A 114 0.64 -14.39 -8.96
N THR A 115 -0.34 -13.51 -9.17
CA THR A 115 -0.22 -12.08 -8.84
C THR A 115 -0.10 -11.84 -7.33
N LEU A 116 -0.96 -12.48 -6.55
CA LEU A 116 -0.94 -12.39 -5.08
C LEU A 116 0.41 -12.87 -4.54
N TRP A 117 0.93 -13.98 -5.09
CA TRP A 117 2.24 -14.50 -4.72
C TRP A 117 3.37 -13.50 -5.03
N GLY A 118 3.37 -12.88 -6.22
CA GLY A 118 4.36 -11.86 -6.57
C GLY A 118 4.36 -10.66 -5.60
N ILE A 119 3.18 -10.24 -5.12
CA ILE A 119 3.06 -9.16 -4.12
C ILE A 119 3.57 -9.61 -2.75
N ILE A 120 3.23 -10.83 -2.33
CA ILE A 120 3.70 -11.41 -1.05
C ILE A 120 5.23 -11.47 -1.02
N VAL A 121 5.85 -11.91 -2.11
CA VAL A 121 7.31 -12.04 -2.22
C VAL A 121 8.01 -10.69 -2.01
N ILE A 122 7.45 -9.57 -2.50
CA ILE A 122 7.98 -8.21 -2.24
C ILE A 122 8.06 -7.94 -0.74
N GLY A 123 7.07 -8.36 0.05
CA GLY A 123 7.01 -8.13 1.49
C GLY A 123 8.05 -8.90 2.31
N TYR A 124 8.72 -9.90 1.72
CA TYR A 124 9.77 -10.67 2.39
C TYR A 124 11.17 -10.09 2.22
N PHE A 125 11.37 -9.16 1.28
CA PHE A 125 12.68 -8.53 1.09
C PHE A 125 12.98 -7.49 2.18
N LYS A 126 14.25 -7.37 2.56
CA LYS A 126 14.72 -6.26 3.39
C LYS A 126 14.76 -4.98 2.58
N LEU A 127 13.96 -3.98 2.97
CA LEU A 127 13.82 -2.69 2.26
C LEU A 127 15.15 -2.00 1.96
N ASP A 128 16.16 -2.20 2.81
CA ASP A 128 17.46 -1.53 2.69
C ASP A 128 18.37 -2.15 1.61
N THR A 129 18.09 -3.37 1.15
CA THR A 129 18.89 -4.09 0.15
C THR A 129 18.17 -4.25 -1.19
N VAL A 130 16.89 -3.87 -1.28
CA VAL A 130 16.08 -4.08 -2.49
C VAL A 130 16.61 -3.25 -3.65
N THR A 131 16.95 -3.91 -4.74
CA THR A 131 17.27 -3.22 -6.00
C THR A 131 16.01 -3.02 -6.85
N MET A 132 16.04 -2.05 -7.76
CA MET A 132 14.95 -1.85 -8.73
C MET A 132 14.73 -3.08 -9.61
N ALA A 133 15.78 -3.89 -9.84
CA ALA A 133 15.70 -5.13 -10.61
C ALA A 133 14.88 -6.20 -9.88
N ASP A 134 15.03 -6.33 -8.57
CA ASP A 134 14.28 -7.29 -7.73
C ASP A 134 12.79 -6.96 -7.72
N LEU A 135 12.45 -5.67 -7.61
CA LEU A 135 11.08 -5.17 -7.71
C LEU A 135 10.49 -5.42 -9.09
N MET A 136 11.24 -5.13 -10.15
CA MET A 136 10.83 -5.42 -11.52
C MET A 136 10.58 -6.92 -11.74
N GLN A 137 11.40 -7.80 -11.15
CA GLN A 137 11.23 -9.25 -11.27
C GLN A 137 9.97 -9.75 -10.52
N CYS A 138 9.69 -9.21 -9.34
CA CYS A 138 8.44 -9.51 -8.62
C CYS A 138 7.20 -9.02 -9.38
N LEU A 139 7.28 -7.81 -9.95
CA LEU A 139 6.22 -7.24 -10.79
C LEU A 139 6.03 -8.07 -12.07
N HIS A 140 7.12 -8.51 -12.69
CA HIS A 140 7.09 -9.39 -13.85
C HIS A 140 6.40 -10.71 -13.50
N THR A 141 6.74 -11.35 -12.37
CA THR A 141 6.07 -12.56 -11.86
C THR A 141 4.55 -12.36 -11.76
N ALA A 142 4.16 -11.22 -11.19
CA ALA A 142 2.79 -10.90 -10.86
C ALA A 142 1.94 -10.65 -12.12
N LEU A 143 2.48 -9.90 -13.09
CA LEU A 143 1.81 -9.58 -14.35
C LEU A 143 1.85 -10.74 -15.34
N PHE A 144 2.94 -11.51 -15.36
CA PHE A 144 3.12 -12.58 -16.33
C PHE A 144 2.22 -13.79 -16.02
N SER A 145 1.93 -14.07 -14.74
CA SER A 145 0.98 -15.13 -14.34
C SER A 145 -0.45 -14.84 -14.79
N THR A 146 -0.90 -13.59 -14.66
CA THR A 146 -2.23 -13.17 -15.14
C THR A 146 -2.28 -13.10 -16.66
N LEU A 147 -1.22 -12.60 -17.30
CA LEU A 147 -1.11 -12.60 -18.75
C LEU A 147 -1.20 -14.02 -19.32
N ALA A 148 -0.47 -14.98 -18.75
CA ALA A 148 -0.52 -16.38 -19.18
C ALA A 148 -1.93 -16.97 -19.05
N ALA A 149 -2.64 -16.68 -17.95
CA ALA A 149 -4.03 -17.11 -17.77
C ALA A 149 -4.98 -16.48 -18.79
N VAL A 150 -4.84 -15.18 -19.07
CA VAL A 150 -5.67 -14.45 -20.04
C VAL A 150 -5.41 -14.97 -21.45
N VAL A 151 -4.14 -15.12 -21.84
CA VAL A 151 -3.75 -15.68 -23.14
C VAL A 151 -4.32 -17.09 -23.30
N TRP A 152 -4.18 -17.94 -22.27
CA TRP A 152 -4.72 -19.28 -22.31
C TRP A 152 -6.24 -19.29 -22.51
N VAL A 153 -7.00 -18.55 -21.70
CA VAL A 153 -8.47 -18.58 -21.75
C VAL A 153 -9.02 -17.88 -23.01
N PHE A 154 -8.53 -16.66 -23.29
CA PHE A 154 -9.15 -15.80 -24.31
C PHE A 154 -8.54 -15.94 -25.70
N LEU A 155 -7.26 -16.32 -25.83
CA LEU A 155 -6.59 -16.45 -27.13
C LEU A 155 -6.39 -17.88 -27.58
N ILE A 156 -6.34 -18.85 -26.67
CA ILE A 156 -6.13 -20.27 -27.01
C ILE A 156 -7.43 -21.06 -26.82
N ASP A 157 -7.98 -21.06 -25.61
CA ASP A 157 -9.10 -21.94 -25.25
C ASP A 157 -10.39 -21.60 -26.01
N ARG A 158 -10.91 -20.38 -25.80
CA ARG A 158 -12.17 -19.93 -26.39
C ARG A 158 -12.18 -19.90 -27.94
N PRO A 159 -11.17 -19.35 -28.62
CA PRO A 159 -11.23 -19.22 -30.08
C PRO A 159 -10.71 -20.45 -30.83
N LEU A 160 -9.85 -21.29 -30.24
CA LEU A 160 -9.21 -22.41 -30.96
C LEU A 160 -9.61 -23.77 -30.39
N VAL A 161 -9.40 -23.99 -29.09
CA VAL A 161 -9.54 -25.33 -28.48
C VAL A 161 -11.00 -25.75 -28.41
N ARG A 162 -11.86 -24.98 -27.70
CA ARG A 162 -13.30 -25.31 -27.57
C ARG A 162 -13.98 -25.55 -28.91
N PRO A 163 -13.95 -24.64 -29.89
CA PRO A 163 -14.67 -24.86 -31.15
C PRO A 163 -14.15 -26.08 -31.92
N TYR A 164 -12.84 -26.34 -31.90
CA TYR A 164 -12.28 -27.51 -32.55
C TYR A 164 -12.73 -28.82 -31.90
N PHE A 165 -12.66 -28.89 -30.57
CA PHE A 165 -13.02 -30.09 -29.81
C PHE A 165 -14.53 -30.34 -29.79
N THR A 166 -15.36 -29.29 -29.74
CA THR A 166 -16.81 -29.44 -29.85
C THR A 166 -17.22 -29.96 -31.23
N ARG A 167 -16.64 -29.43 -32.32
CA ARG A 167 -16.86 -29.98 -33.67
C ARG A 167 -16.41 -31.44 -33.79
N LEU A 168 -15.26 -31.77 -33.21
CA LEU A 168 -14.77 -33.14 -33.18
C LEU A 168 -15.75 -34.08 -32.43
N LEU A 169 -16.33 -33.59 -31.33
CA LEU A 169 -17.32 -34.33 -30.54
C LEU A 169 -18.62 -34.56 -31.31
N GLU A 170 -19.11 -33.53 -32.01
CA GLU A 170 -20.28 -33.60 -32.89
C GLU A 170 -20.06 -34.56 -34.08
N GLU A 171 -18.91 -34.46 -34.77
CA GLU A 171 -18.54 -35.34 -35.89
C GLU A 171 -18.49 -36.82 -35.48
N THR A 172 -18.18 -37.10 -34.21
CA THR A 172 -18.15 -38.47 -33.67
C THR A 172 -19.49 -38.97 -33.15
N GLY A 173 -20.54 -38.14 -33.13
CA GLY A 173 -21.87 -38.50 -32.61
C GLY A 173 -21.89 -38.78 -31.10
N LEU A 174 -20.89 -38.28 -30.36
CA LEU A 174 -20.75 -38.48 -28.91
C LEU A 174 -21.21 -37.27 -28.10
N ALA A 175 -21.70 -36.21 -28.76
CA ALA A 175 -22.30 -35.07 -28.08
C ALA A 175 -23.61 -35.50 -27.40
N GLU A 176 -23.74 -35.23 -26.10
CA GLU A 176 -25.04 -35.25 -25.44
C GLU A 176 -25.86 -34.08 -25.99
N THR A 177 -26.88 -34.37 -26.80
CA THR A 177 -27.94 -33.40 -27.08
C THR A 177 -28.76 -33.26 -25.81
N ASP A 178 -28.79 -32.06 -25.24
CA ASP A 178 -29.82 -31.70 -24.26
C ASP A 178 -31.13 -31.59 -25.06
N ASP A 179 -31.72 -32.73 -25.43
CA ASP A 179 -33.11 -32.85 -25.90
C ASP A 179 -34.08 -32.68 -24.69
N GLY A 180 -33.77 -31.69 -23.84
CA GLY A 180 -34.54 -31.31 -22.68
C GLY A 180 -35.20 -29.97 -22.94
N ASP A 181 -36.47 -30.05 -23.32
CA ASP A 181 -37.46 -28.97 -23.52
C ASP A 181 -36.96 -27.55 -23.17
N LEU A 182 -36.57 -26.81 -24.21
CA LEU A 182 -35.99 -25.46 -24.14
C LEU A 182 -36.82 -24.52 -23.24
N ALA A 183 -38.13 -24.69 -23.22
CA ALA A 183 -39.05 -23.93 -22.37
C ALA A 183 -38.76 -24.12 -20.87
N ALA A 184 -38.52 -25.36 -20.43
CA ALA A 184 -38.23 -25.65 -19.03
C ALA A 184 -36.84 -25.16 -18.59
N ALA A 185 -35.88 -25.09 -19.53
CA ALA A 185 -34.57 -24.51 -19.29
C ALA A 185 -34.64 -22.98 -19.16
N VAL A 186 -35.44 -22.32 -20.01
CA VAL A 186 -35.70 -20.88 -19.95
C VAL A 186 -36.42 -20.51 -18.66
N ASP A 187 -37.46 -21.25 -18.25
CA ASP A 187 -38.16 -20.99 -16.98
C ASP A 187 -37.23 -21.10 -15.76
N ARG A 188 -36.37 -22.11 -15.71
CA ARG A 188 -35.37 -22.22 -14.63
C ARG A 188 -34.35 -21.09 -14.65
N LEU A 189 -33.99 -20.59 -15.83
CA LEU A 189 -33.08 -19.46 -15.98
C LEU A 189 -33.73 -18.17 -15.47
N VAL A 190 -34.99 -17.91 -15.84
CA VAL A 190 -35.76 -16.75 -15.41
C VAL A 190 -35.94 -16.74 -13.89
N VAL A 191 -36.31 -17.88 -13.29
CA VAL A 191 -36.44 -18.00 -11.83
C VAL A 191 -35.11 -17.76 -11.13
N ARG A 192 -33.99 -18.28 -11.67
CA ARG A 192 -32.66 -18.05 -11.10
C ARG A 192 -32.18 -16.62 -11.26
N LEU A 193 -32.51 -15.96 -12.38
CA LEU A 193 -32.22 -14.55 -12.62
C LEU A 193 -33.01 -13.66 -11.66
N GLY A 194 -34.29 -13.96 -11.43
CA GLY A 194 -35.11 -13.27 -10.42
C GLY A 194 -34.49 -13.37 -9.02
N ALA A 195 -34.19 -14.59 -8.57
CA ALA A 195 -33.56 -14.80 -7.27
C ALA A 195 -32.17 -14.15 -7.15
N ALA A 196 -31.39 -14.11 -8.24
CA ALA A 196 -30.11 -13.43 -8.27
C ALA A 196 -30.25 -11.89 -8.23
N SER A 197 -31.27 -11.35 -8.89
CA SER A 197 -31.62 -9.92 -8.86
C SER A 197 -32.01 -9.49 -7.45
N ASP A 198 -32.89 -10.24 -6.79
CA ASP A 198 -33.34 -9.95 -5.43
C ASP A 198 -32.17 -10.02 -4.42
N ALA A 199 -31.28 -11.01 -4.59
CA ALA A 199 -30.09 -11.15 -3.74
C ALA A 199 -29.09 -10.01 -3.97
N PHE A 200 -28.96 -9.53 -5.20
CA PHE A 200 -28.11 -8.39 -5.54
C PHE A 200 -28.65 -7.09 -4.95
N GLU A 201 -29.95 -6.84 -5.10
CA GLU A 201 -30.62 -5.66 -4.55
C GLU A 201 -30.50 -5.62 -3.03
N LYS A 202 -30.71 -6.76 -2.35
CA LYS A 202 -30.53 -6.86 -0.90
C LYS A 202 -29.09 -6.55 -0.46
N ARG A 203 -28.09 -7.08 -1.16
CA ARG A 203 -26.68 -6.78 -0.87
C ARG A 203 -26.33 -5.31 -1.12
N GLN A 204 -26.91 -4.70 -2.14
CA GLN A 204 -26.70 -3.29 -2.42
C GLN A 204 -27.29 -2.43 -1.29
N GLN A 205 -28.49 -2.73 -0.80
CA GLN A 205 -29.09 -2.04 0.34
C GLN A 205 -28.28 -2.20 1.63
N GLU A 206 -27.79 -3.41 1.91
CA GLU A 206 -26.90 -3.68 3.05
C GLU A 206 -25.60 -2.87 2.96
N PHE A 207 -24.99 -2.81 1.77
CA PHE A 207 -23.79 -2.03 1.51
C PHE A 207 -24.03 -0.53 1.69
N GLU A 208 -25.12 0.02 1.14
CA GLU A 208 -25.47 1.43 1.27
C GLU A 208 -25.73 1.82 2.73
N ALA A 209 -26.38 0.96 3.50
CA ALA A 209 -26.60 1.16 4.93
C ALA A 209 -25.28 1.16 5.72
N GLU A 210 -24.39 0.21 5.45
CA GLU A 210 -23.08 0.16 6.12
C GLU A 210 -22.19 1.35 5.74
N PHE A 211 -22.20 1.74 4.46
CA PHE A 211 -21.46 2.89 3.97
C PHE A 211 -21.94 4.19 4.62
N ARG A 212 -23.26 4.38 4.73
CA ARG A 212 -23.86 5.55 5.39
C ARG A 212 -23.48 5.60 6.87
N LYS A 213 -23.51 4.47 7.57
CA LYS A 213 -23.07 4.38 8.97
C LYS A 213 -21.60 4.80 9.13
N ARG A 214 -20.71 4.32 8.24
CA ARG A 214 -19.29 4.72 8.26
C ARG A 214 -19.11 6.22 8.03
N LEU A 215 -19.88 6.83 7.13
CA LEU A 215 -19.85 8.27 6.90
C LEU A 215 -20.27 9.06 8.14
N ASP A 216 -21.31 8.62 8.83
CA ASP A 216 -21.77 9.26 10.07
C ASP A 216 -20.71 9.14 11.19
N ASP A 217 -20.06 7.97 11.30
CA ASP A 217 -18.97 7.75 12.26
C ASP A 217 -17.77 8.68 11.96
N TYR A 218 -17.38 8.83 10.69
CA TYR A 218 -16.32 9.76 10.27
C TYR A 218 -16.69 11.21 10.58
N ALA A 219 -17.92 11.63 10.31
CA ALA A 219 -18.39 12.99 10.60
C ALA A 219 -18.40 13.28 12.11
N ALA A 220 -18.80 12.30 12.93
CA ALA A 220 -18.77 12.40 14.38
C ALA A 220 -17.34 12.51 14.91
N GLU A 221 -16.42 11.71 14.37
CA GLU A 221 -15.00 11.75 14.78
C GLU A 221 -14.33 13.06 14.36
N ALA A 222 -14.58 13.55 13.16
CA ALA A 222 -14.09 14.85 12.69
C ALA A 222 -14.60 15.99 13.59
N SER A 223 -15.88 15.96 13.97
CA SER A 223 -16.47 16.95 14.89
C SER A 223 -15.82 16.92 16.26
N ARG A 224 -15.50 15.72 16.79
CA ARG A 224 -14.79 15.58 18.07
C ARG A 224 -13.38 16.14 18.01
N ARG A 225 -12.64 15.88 16.93
CA ARG A 225 -11.28 16.42 16.74
C ARG A 225 -11.31 17.95 16.64
N ALA A 226 -12.21 18.52 15.85
CA ALA A 226 -12.36 19.97 15.74
C ALA A 226 -12.68 20.63 17.10
N ALA A 227 -13.54 20.00 17.92
CA ALA A 227 -13.83 20.50 19.27
C ALA A 227 -12.62 20.41 20.21
N ALA A 228 -11.84 19.33 20.13
CA ALA A 228 -10.62 19.18 20.91
C ALA A 228 -9.56 20.23 20.53
N ASP A 229 -9.35 20.45 19.23
CA ASP A 229 -8.42 21.46 18.72
C ASP A 229 -8.83 22.87 19.15
N ALA A 230 -10.13 23.19 19.09
CA ALA A 230 -10.66 24.48 19.55
C ALA A 230 -10.43 24.69 21.06
N ALA A 231 -10.63 23.65 21.87
CA ALA A 231 -10.38 23.71 23.31
C ALA A 231 -8.89 23.88 23.63
N GLU A 232 -8.00 23.19 22.91
CA GLU A 232 -6.55 23.35 23.06
C GLU A 232 -6.11 24.76 22.67
N PHE A 233 -6.65 25.30 21.57
CA PHE A 233 -6.36 26.65 21.13
C PHE A 233 -6.74 27.69 22.18
N GLU A 234 -7.94 27.62 22.76
CA GLU A 234 -8.35 28.54 23.83
C GLU A 234 -7.50 28.39 25.10
N LYS A 235 -7.11 27.17 25.45
CA LYS A 235 -6.18 26.95 26.57
C LYS A 235 -4.85 27.67 26.32
N ARG A 236 -4.25 27.49 25.14
CA ARG A 236 -2.97 28.14 24.78
C ARG A 236 -3.12 29.65 24.76
N ARG A 237 -4.24 30.17 24.27
CA ARG A 237 -4.54 31.61 24.28
C ARG A 237 -4.58 32.17 25.70
N GLY A 238 -5.22 31.46 26.64
CA GLY A 238 -5.23 31.83 28.06
C GLY A 238 -3.84 31.82 28.70
N GLU A 239 -3.02 30.81 28.41
CA GLU A 239 -1.63 30.73 28.87
C GLU A 239 -0.78 31.90 28.34
N TYR A 240 -0.92 32.25 27.06
CA TYR A 240 -0.25 33.42 26.47
C TYR A 240 -0.69 34.74 27.11
N ALA A 241 -1.99 34.92 27.36
CA ALA A 241 -2.51 36.11 28.02
C ALA A 241 -1.93 36.26 29.43
N ALA A 242 -1.94 35.19 30.23
CA ALA A 242 -1.37 35.20 31.58
C ALA A 242 0.14 35.50 31.58
N HIS A 243 0.89 34.92 30.64
CA HIS A 243 2.32 35.20 30.49
C HIS A 243 2.57 36.66 30.08
N PHE A 244 1.73 37.22 29.21
CA PHE A 244 1.82 38.61 28.81
C PHE A 244 1.54 39.57 29.97
N GLU A 245 0.47 39.33 30.73
CA GLU A 245 0.11 40.12 31.93
C GLU A 245 1.24 40.10 32.96
N LYS A 246 1.82 38.92 33.22
CA LYS A 246 2.95 38.80 34.13
C LYS A 246 4.14 39.64 33.69
N ARG A 247 4.54 39.53 32.41
CA ARG A 247 5.64 40.36 31.89
C ARG A 247 5.34 41.85 32.03
N LEU A 248 4.10 42.27 31.73
CA LEU A 248 3.72 43.67 31.83
C LEU A 248 3.87 44.17 33.27
N SER A 249 3.39 43.39 34.24
CA SER A 249 3.56 43.72 35.67
C SER A 249 5.02 43.76 36.10
N ASP A 250 5.85 42.81 35.66
CA ASP A 250 7.29 42.81 35.93
C ASP A 250 7.96 44.07 35.33
N TYR A 251 7.56 44.48 34.13
CA TYR A 251 8.03 45.71 33.49
C TYR A 251 7.63 46.95 34.28
N GLU A 252 6.37 47.07 34.68
CA GLU A 252 5.85 48.19 35.48
C GLU A 252 6.60 48.31 36.81
N GLN A 253 6.81 47.21 37.53
CA GLN A 253 7.59 47.20 38.77
C GLN A 253 9.03 47.66 38.53
N SER A 254 9.69 47.14 37.48
CA SER A 254 11.06 47.54 37.14
C SER A 254 11.16 49.03 36.78
N PHE A 255 10.10 49.58 36.20
CA PHE A 255 10.04 50.98 35.82
C PHE A 255 9.86 51.86 37.06
N GLU A 256 8.95 51.50 37.97
CA GLU A 256 8.76 52.20 39.24
C GLU A 256 10.02 52.19 40.11
N THR A 257 10.73 51.06 40.19
CA THR A 257 11.99 50.97 40.92
C THR A 257 13.02 51.94 40.33
N ARG A 258 13.22 51.91 39.01
CA ARG A 258 14.15 52.83 38.34
C ARG A 258 13.75 54.29 38.54
N GLN A 259 12.47 54.61 38.49
CA GLN A 259 11.99 55.96 38.73
C GLN A 259 12.32 56.44 40.15
N LYS A 260 12.12 55.60 41.17
CA LYS A 260 12.49 55.91 42.55
C LYS A 260 14.01 56.10 42.70
N GLU A 261 14.79 55.23 42.08
CA GLU A 261 16.26 55.35 42.06
C GLU A 261 16.72 56.67 41.43
N TYR A 262 16.12 57.09 40.30
CA TYR A 262 16.42 58.38 39.68
C TYR A 262 16.06 59.56 40.59
N VAL A 263 14.88 59.54 41.21
CA VAL A 263 14.45 60.61 42.12
C VAL A 263 15.41 60.73 43.31
N GLU A 264 15.78 59.61 43.94
CA GLU A 264 16.75 59.59 45.04
C GLU A 264 18.14 60.05 44.60
N PHE A 265 18.59 59.64 43.40
CA PHE A 265 19.85 60.10 42.84
C PHE A 265 19.88 61.63 42.68
N PHE A 266 18.85 62.21 42.03
CA PHE A 266 18.77 63.66 41.83
C PHE A 266 18.66 64.43 43.14
N LYS A 267 17.95 63.89 44.14
CA LYS A 267 17.86 64.51 45.46
C LYS A 267 19.24 64.57 46.14
N ARG A 268 20.02 63.50 46.08
CA ARG A 268 21.40 63.47 46.61
C ARG A 268 22.33 64.46 45.89
N GLU A 269 22.22 64.54 44.57
CA GLU A 269 22.96 65.50 43.73
C GLU A 269 22.61 66.95 44.13
N LEU A 270 21.32 67.26 44.27
CA LEU A 270 20.85 68.58 44.73
C LEU A 270 21.39 68.93 46.12
N GLU A 271 21.28 68.03 47.10
CA GLU A 271 21.82 68.23 48.44
C GLU A 271 23.34 68.45 48.43
N ALA A 272 24.08 67.74 47.58
CA ALA A 272 25.52 67.91 47.43
C ALA A 272 25.87 69.28 46.82
N LEU A 273 25.11 69.73 45.82
CA LEU A 273 25.27 71.05 45.21
C LEU A 273 24.94 72.18 46.20
N GLU A 274 23.88 72.04 46.99
CA GLU A 274 23.54 73.01 48.04
C GLU A 274 24.63 73.12 49.11
N ARG A 275 25.21 71.99 49.54
CA ARG A 275 26.35 72.00 50.48
C ARG A 275 27.58 72.68 49.88
N ARG A 276 27.88 72.45 48.60
CA ARG A 276 28.98 73.13 47.89
C ARG A 276 28.74 74.63 47.77
N ALA A 277 27.50 75.04 47.47
CA ALA A 277 27.13 76.45 47.40
C ALA A 277 27.29 77.15 48.76
N LYS A 278 26.77 76.55 49.84
CA LYS A 278 26.94 77.09 51.21
C LYS A 278 28.40 77.21 51.62
N ALA A 279 29.21 76.19 51.35
CA ALA A 279 30.65 76.22 51.64
C ALA A 279 31.39 77.30 50.84
N ALA A 280 31.00 77.54 49.58
CA ALA A 280 31.56 78.61 48.76
C ALA A 280 31.19 80.00 49.28
N ASP A 281 29.93 80.19 49.72
CA ASP A 281 29.48 81.44 50.34
C ASP A 281 30.21 81.72 51.67
N GLU A 282 30.35 80.71 52.53
CA GLU A 282 31.12 80.82 53.79
C GLU A 282 32.59 81.17 53.52
N ALA A 283 33.23 80.51 52.55
CA ALA A 283 34.61 80.81 52.15
C ALA A 283 34.75 82.23 51.59
N ARG A 284 33.75 82.72 50.85
CA ARG A 284 33.72 84.10 50.35
C ARG A 284 33.62 85.10 51.49
N VAL A 285 32.72 84.89 52.46
CA VAL A 285 32.58 85.75 53.65
C VAL A 285 33.87 85.76 54.46
N GLU A 286 34.53 84.62 54.66
CA GLU A 286 35.82 84.56 55.36
C GLU A 286 36.90 85.35 54.60
N THR A 287 36.95 85.21 53.27
CA THR A 287 37.91 85.93 52.42
C THR A 287 37.68 87.44 52.48
N GLU A 288 36.42 87.89 52.37
CA GLU A 288 36.05 89.31 52.50
C GLU A 288 36.41 89.85 53.90
N ALA A 289 36.18 89.07 54.96
CA ALA A 289 36.56 89.43 56.32
C ALA A 289 38.09 89.52 56.50
N ARG A 290 38.87 88.60 55.90
CA ARG A 290 40.35 88.66 55.90
C ARG A 290 40.86 89.90 55.17
N LEU A 291 40.32 90.19 53.99
CA LEU A 291 40.67 91.39 53.22
C LEU A 291 40.34 92.68 54.00
N ALA A 292 39.21 92.73 54.68
CA ALA A 292 38.84 93.86 55.54
C ALA A 292 39.82 94.06 56.71
N ARG A 293 40.28 92.98 57.36
CA ARG A 293 41.33 93.06 58.41
C ARG A 293 42.66 93.56 57.88
N ILE A 294 43.09 93.07 56.71
CA ILE A 294 44.33 93.53 56.05
C ILE A 294 44.22 95.02 55.70
N ALA A 295 43.09 95.45 55.12
CA ALA A 295 42.85 96.85 54.79
C ALA A 295 42.84 97.75 56.03
N ALA A 296 42.33 97.28 57.16
CA ALA A 296 42.39 98.00 58.43
C ALA A 296 43.81 98.10 58.98
N ALA A 297 44.61 97.03 58.91
CA ALA A 297 46.00 97.01 59.35
C ALA A 297 46.92 97.91 58.51
N LEU A 298 46.58 98.18 57.25
CA LEU A 298 47.31 99.10 56.38
C LEU A 298 46.94 100.59 56.57
N ARG A 299 45.92 100.91 57.39
CA ARG A 299 45.44 102.28 57.65
C ARG A 299 45.82 102.83 59.04
N GLY A 300 46.38 102.01 59.92
CA GLY A 300 46.98 102.43 61.19
C GLY A 300 48.48 102.56 61.07
#